data_AF-A0A926JJU5-F1
#
_entry.id   AF-A0A926JJU5-F1
#
_cell.length_a   1.000
_cell.length_b   1.000
_cell.length_c   1.000
_cell.angle_alpha   90.00
_cell.angle_beta   90.00
_cell.angle_gamma   90.00
#
_symmetry.space_group_name_H-M   'P 1'
#
loop_
_entity.id
_entity.type
_entity.pdbx_description
1 polymer ?
#
loop_
_entity_poly.entity_id
_entity_poly.type
_entity_poly.pdbx_seq_one_letter_code
_entity_poly.pdbx_strand_id
1 'polypeptide(L)'
;MSWTISGTYVAGCSCAVLCSCPYDGQPRDAAGGTECVGSAVFHVANGNLDDVDLTGVDFAFYNHFPSNLTSGNWKVGLVVDTAASDQQADALERILSGREGGPFGQLSQFYGEYLGLERAKVSLAEGEKRGLTVEGRTELSYEPITGPDGTPTKIKNAQFGFAPEFEVGTTSGRSDAFGLTFEASYGETADYVFSSEETEGASTGRA
;
A
#
# COMPACT_ATOMS: atom_id res chain seq x y z
N MET A 1 -9.50 19.98 8.23
CA MET A 1 -9.42 18.65 8.87
C MET A 1 -7.98 18.25 8.73
N SER A 2 -7.31 18.01 9.85
CA SER A 2 -5.90 17.67 9.89
C SER A 2 -5.76 16.21 10.28
N TRP A 3 -5.09 15.42 9.47
CA TRP A 3 -4.75 14.05 9.79
C TRP A 3 -3.29 13.76 9.53
N THR A 4 -2.78 12.76 10.24
CA THR A 4 -1.47 12.18 10.00
C THR A 4 -1.54 10.70 10.32
N ILE A 5 -0.90 9.87 9.50
CA ILE A 5 -0.64 8.46 9.81
C ILE A 5 0.82 8.15 9.45
N SER A 6 1.49 7.45 10.34
CA SER A 6 2.87 7.02 10.16
C SER A 6 3.07 5.64 10.75
N GLY A 7 4.02 4.88 10.19
CA GLY A 7 4.34 3.54 10.65
C GLY A 7 5.07 2.77 9.58
N THR A 8 4.84 1.47 9.51
CA THR A 8 5.49 0.56 8.57
C THR A 8 4.48 -0.04 7.62
N TYR A 9 4.93 -0.44 6.44
CA TYR A 9 4.11 -1.21 5.52
C TYR A 9 4.90 -2.33 4.85
N VAL A 10 4.18 -3.35 4.41
CA VAL A 10 4.66 -4.35 3.46
C VAL A 10 3.66 -4.40 2.33
N ALA A 11 4.14 -4.35 1.09
CA ALA A 11 3.31 -4.49 -0.10
C ALA A 11 3.80 -5.63 -0.99
N GLY A 12 2.86 -6.20 -1.74
CA GLY A 12 3.17 -7.17 -2.79
C GLY A 12 2.15 -7.11 -3.91
N CYS A 13 2.61 -7.37 -5.14
CA CYS A 13 1.75 -7.38 -6.32
C CYS A 13 2.20 -8.40 -7.37
N SER A 14 1.38 -8.56 -8.41
CA SER A 14 1.62 -9.47 -9.53
C SER A 14 2.78 -9.07 -10.45
N CYS A 15 3.29 -7.83 -10.34
CA CYS A 15 4.36 -7.34 -11.20
C CYS A 15 5.64 -8.17 -11.03
N ALA A 16 6.46 -8.16 -12.08
CA ALA A 16 7.84 -8.63 -12.00
C ALA A 16 8.61 -7.80 -10.97
N VAL A 17 9.70 -8.39 -10.46
CA VAL A 17 10.53 -7.86 -9.37
C VAL A 17 10.99 -6.41 -9.54
N LEU A 18 11.19 -5.96 -10.79
CA LEU A 18 11.41 -4.53 -11.06
C LEU A 18 10.09 -3.90 -11.49
N CYS A 19 9.30 -3.50 -10.49
CA CYS A 19 8.04 -2.81 -10.70
C CYS A 19 8.24 -1.48 -11.43
N SER A 20 7.35 -1.16 -12.36
CA SER A 20 7.40 0.07 -13.17
C SER A 20 6.65 1.24 -12.55
N CYS A 21 5.81 0.99 -11.54
CA CYS A 21 5.04 2.01 -10.84
C CYS A 21 5.91 3.17 -10.34
N PRO A 22 7.12 2.95 -9.77
CA PRO A 22 7.94 4.04 -9.24
C PRO A 22 8.31 5.14 -10.23
N TYR A 23 8.17 4.94 -11.53
CA TYR A 23 8.42 5.95 -12.57
C TYR A 23 7.24 6.10 -13.55
N ASP A 24 6.03 5.71 -13.12
CA ASP A 24 4.80 5.72 -13.94
C ASP A 24 4.91 4.93 -15.25
N GLY A 25 5.72 3.87 -15.25
CA GLY A 25 5.80 2.95 -16.37
C GLY A 25 4.63 1.97 -16.37
N GLN A 26 4.24 1.49 -17.55
CA GLN A 26 3.21 0.45 -17.68
C GLN A 26 3.62 -0.82 -16.92
N PRO A 27 2.74 -1.36 -16.02
CA PRO A 27 3.00 -2.60 -15.29
C PRO A 27 3.41 -3.74 -16.20
N ARG A 28 4.26 -4.64 -15.68
CA ARG A 28 4.56 -5.91 -16.32
C ARG A 28 4.68 -7.01 -15.29
N ASP A 29 3.92 -8.09 -15.46
CA ASP A 29 4.12 -9.33 -14.72
C ASP A 29 5.15 -10.25 -15.42
N ALA A 30 5.50 -11.37 -14.78
CA ALA A 30 6.46 -12.34 -15.32
C ALA A 30 5.96 -13.07 -16.59
N ALA A 31 4.65 -13.10 -16.84
CA ALA A 31 4.02 -13.69 -18.02
C ALA A 31 3.83 -12.68 -19.17
N GLY A 32 4.18 -11.41 -18.96
CA GLY A 32 4.03 -10.34 -19.94
C GLY A 32 2.68 -9.64 -19.93
N GLY A 33 1.83 -9.89 -18.93
CA GLY A 33 0.63 -9.11 -18.65
C GLY A 33 0.98 -7.66 -18.32
N THR A 34 0.04 -6.74 -18.55
CA THR A 34 0.29 -5.28 -18.50
C THR A 34 -0.48 -4.55 -17.41
N GLU A 35 -0.99 -5.29 -16.44
CA GLU A 35 -1.80 -4.79 -15.34
C GLU A 35 -1.08 -5.08 -14.01
N CYS A 36 -1.37 -4.30 -12.98
CA CYS A 36 -0.90 -4.55 -11.63
C CYS A 36 -2.11 -4.89 -10.75
N VAL A 37 -2.07 -6.05 -10.10
CA VAL A 37 -3.01 -6.39 -9.02
C VAL A 37 -2.17 -6.60 -7.77
N GLY A 38 -2.52 -5.93 -6.67
CA GLY A 38 -1.69 -5.92 -5.48
C GLY A 38 -2.43 -5.63 -4.19
N SER A 39 -1.67 -5.74 -3.11
CA SER A 39 -2.10 -5.40 -1.76
C SER A 39 -0.93 -4.85 -0.95
N ALA A 40 -1.20 -3.87 -0.10
CA ALA A 40 -0.28 -3.38 0.91
C ALA A 40 -0.96 -3.42 2.27
N VAL A 41 -0.27 -3.94 3.29
CA VAL A 41 -0.71 -3.85 4.69
C VAL A 41 0.16 -2.84 5.41
N PHE A 42 -0.51 -1.96 6.14
CA PHE A 42 0.06 -0.87 6.90
C PHE A 42 -0.22 -1.10 8.37
N HIS A 43 0.80 -0.87 9.20
CA HIS A 43 0.66 -0.66 10.63
C HIS A 43 0.73 0.83 10.92
N VAL A 44 -0.24 1.38 11.65
CA VAL A 44 -0.22 2.77 12.09
C VAL A 44 0.50 2.84 13.45
N ALA A 45 1.79 3.17 13.44
CA ALA A 45 2.57 3.36 14.66
C ALA A 45 2.17 4.64 15.41
N ASN A 46 1.80 5.70 14.69
CA ASN A 46 1.21 6.93 15.24
C ASN A 46 0.27 7.52 14.20
N GLY A 47 -0.94 7.92 14.61
CA GLY A 47 -1.81 8.67 13.74
C GLY A 47 -3.12 9.12 14.36
N ASN A 48 -3.75 10.12 13.72
CA ASN A 48 -5.04 10.64 14.12
C ASN A 48 -5.80 11.24 12.93
N LEU A 49 -7.12 11.26 13.04
CA LEU A 49 -8.02 12.12 12.24
C LEU A 49 -8.83 12.97 13.20
N ASP A 50 -8.55 14.27 13.24
CA ASP A 50 -9.11 15.17 14.26
C ASP A 50 -8.89 14.57 15.68
N ASP A 51 -9.96 14.23 16.40
CA ASP A 51 -9.93 13.63 17.76
C ASP A 51 -9.90 12.09 17.77
N VAL A 52 -9.92 11.43 16.60
CA VAL A 52 -9.87 9.97 16.49
C VAL A 52 -8.44 9.49 16.49
N ASP A 53 -8.02 8.78 17.54
CA ASP A 53 -6.72 8.10 17.61
C ASP A 53 -6.72 6.86 16.71
N LEU A 54 -5.77 6.81 15.76
CA LEU A 54 -5.57 5.71 14.82
C LEU A 54 -4.37 4.83 15.17
N THR A 55 -3.69 5.14 16.29
CA THR A 55 -2.51 4.41 16.74
C THR A 55 -2.81 2.93 16.98
N GLY A 56 -1.93 2.06 16.49
CA GLY A 56 -2.03 0.62 16.61
C GLY A 56 -3.02 -0.05 15.65
N VAL A 57 -3.65 0.71 14.74
CA VAL A 57 -4.56 0.12 13.76
C VAL A 57 -3.78 -0.45 12.57
N ASP A 58 -4.08 -1.70 12.23
CA ASP A 58 -3.63 -2.33 10.99
C ASP A 58 -4.72 -2.22 9.91
N PHE A 59 -4.32 -1.93 8.68
CA PHE A 59 -5.22 -1.92 7.53
C PHE A 59 -4.53 -2.41 6.25
N ALA A 60 -5.32 -2.91 5.31
CA ALA A 60 -4.90 -3.32 3.99
C ALA A 60 -5.51 -2.43 2.91
N PHE A 61 -4.68 -2.05 1.95
CA PHE A 61 -5.05 -1.36 0.72
C PHE A 61 -4.87 -2.32 -0.45
N TYR A 62 -5.95 -2.58 -1.19
CA TYR A 62 -5.95 -3.42 -2.38
C TYR A 62 -6.09 -2.56 -3.62
N ASN A 63 -5.38 -2.93 -4.67
CA ASN A 63 -5.40 -2.19 -5.93
C ASN A 63 -5.48 -3.10 -7.14
N HIS A 64 -6.16 -2.59 -8.17
CA HIS A 64 -5.99 -3.01 -9.56
C HIS A 64 -5.69 -1.78 -10.41
N PHE A 65 -4.54 -1.78 -11.07
CA PHE A 65 -4.14 -0.77 -12.03
C PHE A 65 -4.15 -1.40 -13.44
N PRO A 66 -5.06 -0.97 -14.33
CA PRO A 66 -5.16 -1.55 -15.68
C PRO A 66 -4.04 -1.09 -16.62
N SER A 67 -3.28 -0.05 -16.24
CA SER A 67 -2.13 0.48 -16.97
C SER A 67 -1.22 1.23 -15.99
N ASN A 68 -0.30 2.06 -16.48
CA ASN A 68 0.45 3.00 -15.67
C ASN A 68 -0.48 3.86 -14.79
N LEU A 69 0.03 4.31 -13.65
CA LEU A 69 -0.77 4.87 -12.57
C LEU A 69 -1.54 6.10 -13.00
N THR A 70 -0.90 7.02 -13.74
CA THR A 70 -1.57 8.26 -14.20
C THR A 70 -2.67 8.03 -15.23
N SER A 71 -2.79 6.84 -15.83
CA SER A 71 -3.91 6.50 -16.71
C SER A 71 -5.23 6.32 -15.95
N GLY A 72 -5.20 6.20 -14.63
CA GLY A 72 -6.37 6.07 -13.79
C GLY A 72 -7.17 4.78 -14.03
N ASN A 73 -8.47 4.86 -13.77
CA ASN A 73 -9.39 3.71 -13.76
C ASN A 73 -8.96 2.61 -12.78
N TRP A 74 -8.43 3.02 -11.62
CA TRP A 74 -8.02 2.07 -10.60
C TRP A 74 -9.24 1.46 -9.93
N LYS A 75 -9.11 0.20 -9.53
CA LYS A 75 -10.00 -0.37 -8.51
C LYS A 75 -9.28 -0.33 -7.17
N VAL A 76 -9.94 0.15 -6.14
CA VAL A 76 -9.38 0.24 -4.79
C VAL A 76 -10.33 -0.36 -3.78
N GLY A 77 -9.83 -1.25 -2.93
CA GLY A 77 -10.57 -1.86 -1.82
C GLY A 77 -9.79 -1.74 -0.51
N LEU A 78 -10.48 -1.61 0.61
CA LEU A 78 -9.86 -1.44 1.93
C LEU A 78 -10.30 -2.53 2.88
N VAL A 79 -9.38 -3.04 3.69
CA VAL A 79 -9.71 -3.87 4.85
C VAL A 79 -9.13 -3.24 6.09
N VAL A 80 -9.93 -3.02 7.12
CA VAL A 80 -9.43 -2.55 8.42
C VAL A 80 -9.52 -3.67 9.44
N ASP A 81 -8.50 -3.80 10.28
CA ASP A 81 -8.44 -4.85 11.30
C ASP A 81 -9.67 -4.84 12.22
N THR A 82 -10.18 -6.03 12.52
CA THR A 82 -11.35 -6.21 13.40
C THR A 82 -11.17 -5.70 14.83
N ALA A 83 -9.95 -5.53 15.33
CA ALA A 83 -9.66 -4.97 16.63
C ALA A 83 -9.80 -3.44 16.67
N ALA A 84 -9.76 -2.75 15.52
CA ALA A 84 -10.06 -1.33 15.46
C ALA A 84 -11.53 -1.06 15.81
N SER A 85 -11.85 0.07 16.41
CA SER A 85 -13.24 0.50 16.59
C SER A 85 -13.89 0.91 15.27
N ASP A 86 -15.22 0.97 15.24
CA ASP A 86 -15.97 1.47 14.07
C ASP A 86 -15.56 2.93 13.74
N GLN A 87 -15.32 3.75 14.76
CA GLN A 87 -14.86 5.13 14.58
C GLN A 87 -13.47 5.20 13.90
N GLN A 88 -12.56 4.28 14.24
CA GLN A 88 -11.25 4.18 13.60
C GLN A 88 -11.38 3.66 12.16
N ALA A 89 -12.27 2.70 11.92
CA ALA A 89 -12.56 2.18 10.58
C ALA A 89 -13.08 3.29 9.65
N ASP A 90 -14.07 4.04 10.12
CA ASP A 90 -14.67 5.16 9.39
C ASP A 90 -13.66 6.27 9.11
N ALA A 91 -12.79 6.57 10.09
CA ALA A 91 -11.73 7.56 9.93
C ALA A 91 -10.70 7.13 8.86
N LEU A 92 -10.27 5.86 8.88
CA LEU A 92 -9.39 5.33 7.83
C LEU A 92 -10.06 5.29 6.46
N GLU A 93 -11.35 4.94 6.38
CA GLU A 93 -12.10 4.99 5.12
C GLU A 93 -12.09 6.40 4.53
N ARG A 94 -12.38 7.42 5.36
CA ARG A 94 -12.41 8.82 4.94
C ARG A 94 -11.04 9.28 4.42
N ILE A 95 -9.96 8.92 5.11
CA ILE A 95 -8.59 9.22 4.67
C ILE A 95 -8.28 8.54 3.34
N LEU A 96 -8.41 7.21 3.28
CA LEU A 96 -7.93 6.39 2.17
C LEU A 96 -8.80 6.49 0.90
N SER A 97 -10.08 6.86 1.05
CA SER A 97 -10.95 7.24 -0.06
C SER A 97 -10.70 8.65 -0.60
N GLY A 98 -9.81 9.43 0.05
CA GLY A 98 -9.42 10.77 -0.35
C GLY A 98 -10.34 11.90 0.14
N ARG A 99 -11.39 11.59 0.92
CA ARG A 99 -12.35 12.59 1.44
C ARG A 99 -11.67 13.61 2.36
N GLU A 100 -10.56 13.24 2.99
CA GLU A 100 -9.78 14.10 3.89
C GLU A 100 -8.58 14.79 3.22
N GLY A 101 -8.47 14.76 1.88
CA GLY A 101 -7.37 15.41 1.16
C GLY A 101 -6.01 14.72 1.35
N GLY A 102 -4.92 15.49 1.32
CA GLY A 102 -3.56 14.96 1.38
C GLY A 102 -3.20 14.06 0.19
N PRO A 103 -2.18 13.18 0.34
CA PRO A 103 -1.77 12.24 -0.71
C PRO A 103 -2.91 11.37 -1.24
N PHE A 104 -3.78 10.85 -0.35
CA PHE A 104 -4.93 10.04 -0.77
C PHE A 104 -6.01 10.85 -1.49
N GLY A 105 -6.18 12.13 -1.15
CA GLY A 105 -7.02 13.06 -1.90
C GLY A 105 -6.49 13.26 -3.32
N GLN A 106 -5.18 13.44 -3.49
CA GLN A 106 -4.56 13.52 -4.81
C GLN A 106 -4.72 12.21 -5.58
N LEU A 107 -4.52 11.07 -4.93
CA LEU A 107 -4.68 9.74 -5.53
C LEU A 107 -6.10 9.41 -5.97
N SER A 108 -7.09 9.88 -5.21
CA SER A 108 -8.50 9.56 -5.46
C SER A 108 -8.99 9.99 -6.85
N GLN A 109 -8.30 10.95 -7.50
CA GLN A 109 -8.60 11.36 -8.88
C GLN A 109 -8.39 10.22 -9.89
N PHE A 110 -7.58 9.22 -9.57
CA PHE A 110 -7.29 8.07 -10.43
C PHE A 110 -8.23 6.88 -10.17
N TYR A 111 -9.06 6.94 -9.13
CA TYR A 111 -9.97 5.87 -8.78
C TYR A 111 -11.12 5.80 -9.81
N GLY A 112 -11.24 4.68 -10.51
CA GLY A 112 -12.39 4.39 -11.37
C GLY A 112 -13.50 3.67 -10.61
N GLU A 113 -13.13 2.80 -9.67
CA GLU A 113 -14.06 1.99 -8.89
C GLU A 113 -13.57 1.84 -7.45
N TYR A 114 -14.41 2.23 -6.49
CA TYR A 114 -14.18 1.94 -5.07
C TYR A 114 -14.93 0.68 -4.68
N LEU A 115 -14.19 -0.38 -4.34
CA LEU A 115 -14.71 -1.71 -4.00
C LEU A 115 -15.29 -1.78 -2.58
N GLY A 116 -15.12 -0.70 -1.80
CA GLY A 116 -15.64 -0.58 -0.44
C GLY A 116 -14.59 -0.83 0.63
N LEU A 117 -15.07 -0.74 1.88
CA LEU A 117 -14.35 -1.13 3.08
C LEU A 117 -14.95 -2.42 3.63
N GLU A 118 -14.08 -3.35 3.98
CA GLU A 118 -14.44 -4.58 4.70
C GLU A 118 -13.63 -4.72 6.00
N ARG A 119 -14.03 -5.68 6.83
CA ARG A 119 -13.42 -5.96 8.14
C ARG A 119 -12.92 -7.40 8.16
N ALA A 120 -11.67 -7.60 8.55
CA ALA A 120 -11.06 -8.92 8.76
C ALA A 120 -9.87 -8.78 9.71
N LYS A 121 -9.33 -9.88 10.22
CA LYS A 121 -8.06 -9.83 10.94
C LYS A 121 -6.93 -9.54 9.96
N VAL A 122 -6.18 -8.47 10.21
CA VAL A 122 -5.02 -8.00 9.44
C VAL A 122 -3.79 -8.13 10.33
N SER A 123 -2.66 -8.56 9.77
CA SER A 123 -1.40 -8.50 10.51
C SER A 123 -0.18 -8.44 9.61
N LEU A 124 0.86 -7.76 10.10
CA LEU A 124 2.22 -7.83 9.56
C LEU A 124 3.02 -8.87 10.34
N ALA A 125 3.69 -9.77 9.62
CA ALA A 125 4.68 -10.65 10.21
C ALA A 125 5.99 -9.87 10.37
N GLU A 126 6.55 -9.85 11.58
CA GLU A 126 7.86 -9.27 11.88
C GLU A 126 8.96 -10.35 11.93
N GLY A 127 10.22 -9.95 11.78
CA GLY A 127 11.39 -10.85 11.90
C GLY A 127 11.99 -11.29 10.57
N GLU A 128 12.56 -12.50 10.53
CA GLU A 128 13.27 -13.04 9.34
C GLU A 128 12.37 -13.27 8.13
N LYS A 129 11.07 -13.47 8.35
CA LYS A 129 10.07 -13.59 7.29
C LYS A 129 9.05 -12.48 7.46
N ARG A 130 9.37 -11.30 6.94
CA ARG A 130 8.40 -10.22 6.85
C ARG A 130 7.28 -10.65 5.92
N GLY A 131 6.06 -10.23 6.18
CA GLY A 131 4.92 -10.65 5.38
C GLY A 131 3.66 -9.92 5.79
N LEU A 132 2.61 -10.14 5.04
CA LEU A 132 1.30 -9.58 5.33
C LEU A 132 0.23 -10.66 5.24
N THR A 133 -0.77 -10.56 6.11
CA THR A 133 -1.92 -11.44 6.09
C THR A 133 -3.21 -10.65 6.28
N VAL A 134 -4.24 -11.09 5.56
CA VAL A 134 -5.62 -10.69 5.77
C VAL A 134 -6.44 -11.98 5.79
N GLU A 135 -7.03 -12.28 6.95
CA GLU A 135 -7.64 -13.59 7.23
C GLU A 135 -8.64 -14.00 6.15
N GLY A 136 -8.40 -15.19 5.59
CA GLY A 136 -9.25 -15.81 4.57
C GLY A 136 -9.13 -15.22 3.17
N ARG A 137 -8.22 -14.26 2.93
CA ARG A 137 -8.15 -13.49 1.68
C ARG A 137 -6.75 -13.37 1.09
N THR A 138 -5.76 -13.08 1.93
CA THR A 138 -4.41 -12.74 1.48
C THR A 138 -3.37 -13.28 2.44
N GLU A 139 -2.34 -13.92 1.91
CA GLU A 139 -1.17 -14.35 2.67
C GLU A 139 0.05 -14.19 1.77
N LEU A 140 0.92 -13.23 2.09
CA LEU A 140 2.16 -12.99 1.37
C LEU A 140 3.37 -13.03 2.30
N SER A 141 4.47 -13.63 1.83
CA SER A 141 5.78 -13.58 2.47
C SER A 141 6.73 -12.73 1.63
N TYR A 142 7.43 -11.79 2.25
CA TYR A 142 8.40 -10.87 1.66
C TYR A 142 9.84 -11.29 1.97
N GLU A 143 10.69 -11.24 0.96
CA GLU A 143 12.13 -11.44 1.07
C GLU A 143 12.87 -10.27 0.39
N PRO A 144 13.79 -9.57 1.10
CA PRO A 144 14.49 -8.43 0.53
C PRO A 144 15.51 -8.88 -0.53
N ILE A 145 15.63 -8.10 -1.60
CA ILE A 145 16.73 -8.27 -2.55
C ILE A 145 17.95 -7.54 -2.00
N THR A 146 19.05 -8.25 -1.82
CA THR A 146 20.25 -7.67 -1.21
C THR A 146 21.32 -7.33 -2.24
N GLY A 147 22.05 -6.25 -1.99
CA GLY A 147 23.26 -5.92 -2.71
C GLY A 147 24.43 -6.85 -2.32
N PRO A 148 25.58 -6.74 -3.00
CA PRO A 148 26.77 -7.55 -2.69
C PRO A 148 27.29 -7.42 -1.26
N ASP A 149 26.96 -6.33 -0.57
CA ASP A 149 27.31 -6.06 0.83
C ASP A 149 26.28 -6.60 1.84
N GLY A 150 25.23 -7.29 1.35
CA GLY A 150 24.15 -7.84 2.16
C GLY A 150 23.09 -6.82 2.58
N THR A 151 23.20 -5.55 2.17
CA THR A 151 22.19 -4.53 2.49
C THR A 151 20.98 -4.63 1.55
N PRO A 152 19.76 -4.34 2.02
CA PRO A 152 18.59 -4.31 1.14
C PRO A 152 18.75 -3.29 0.01
N THR A 153 18.36 -3.70 -1.20
CA THR A 153 18.26 -2.84 -2.37
C THR A 153 17.10 -1.89 -2.18
N LYS A 154 17.30 -0.61 -2.52
CA LYS A 154 16.31 0.43 -2.31
C LYS A 154 16.05 1.25 -3.57
N ILE A 155 14.80 1.70 -3.71
CA ILE A 155 14.42 2.74 -4.67
C ILE A 155 14.30 4.07 -3.89
N LYS A 156 14.75 5.17 -4.50
CA LYS A 156 14.65 6.53 -3.96
C LYS A 156 14.13 7.48 -5.04
N ASN A 157 13.47 8.57 -4.61
CA ASN A 157 12.92 9.58 -5.52
C ASN A 157 11.93 8.98 -6.53
N ALA A 158 11.15 8.00 -6.09
CA ALA A 158 10.06 7.47 -6.89
C ALA A 158 9.04 8.57 -7.18
N GLN A 159 8.47 8.55 -8.38
CA GLN A 159 7.24 9.28 -8.66
C GLN A 159 6.16 8.68 -7.78
N PHE A 160 5.82 7.41 -7.97
CA PHE A 160 4.78 6.73 -7.19
C PHE A 160 5.40 5.77 -6.17
N GLY A 161 4.92 5.82 -4.93
CA GLY A 161 5.34 4.93 -3.86
C GLY A 161 4.78 5.38 -2.51
N PHE A 162 4.70 4.46 -1.55
CA PHE A 162 4.20 4.78 -0.21
C PHE A 162 5.24 5.45 0.70
N ALA A 163 6.49 5.57 0.24
CA ALA A 163 7.57 6.24 0.94
C ALA A 163 8.56 6.89 -0.05
N PRO A 164 9.30 7.94 0.35
CA PRO A 164 10.32 8.57 -0.49
C PRO A 164 11.53 7.65 -0.78
N GLU A 165 11.74 6.66 0.09
CA GLU A 165 12.71 5.59 -0.03
C GLU A 165 12.08 4.29 0.49
N PHE A 166 12.22 3.19 -0.25
CA PHE A 166 11.70 1.89 0.16
C PHE A 166 12.61 0.75 -0.30
N GLU A 167 12.60 -0.33 0.49
CA GLU A 167 13.28 -1.58 0.16
C GLU A 167 12.49 -2.33 -0.91
N VAL A 168 13.19 -2.96 -1.86
CA VAL A 168 12.58 -3.84 -2.86
C VAL A 168 12.94 -5.29 -2.58
N GLY A 169 11.98 -6.17 -2.85
CA GLY A 169 12.09 -7.59 -2.59
C GLY A 169 11.23 -8.42 -3.51
N THR A 170 11.27 -9.72 -3.28
CA THR A 170 10.33 -10.66 -3.86
C THR A 170 9.25 -10.97 -2.85
N THR A 171 8.03 -11.14 -3.32
CA THR A 171 6.97 -11.75 -2.50
C THR A 171 6.56 -13.09 -3.08
N SER A 172 6.03 -13.96 -2.21
CA SER A 172 5.37 -15.19 -2.60
C SER A 172 4.05 -15.30 -1.84
N GLY A 173 3.09 -16.02 -2.42
CA GLY A 173 1.73 -16.14 -1.87
C GLY A 173 0.67 -15.63 -2.83
N ARG A 174 -0.57 -15.56 -2.36
CA ARG A 174 -1.71 -15.18 -3.19
C ARG A 174 -2.70 -14.28 -2.45
N SER A 175 -3.55 -13.63 -3.24
CA SER A 175 -4.75 -12.95 -2.77
C SER A 175 -5.95 -13.29 -3.63
N ASP A 176 -7.15 -13.23 -3.06
CA ASP A 176 -8.44 -13.22 -3.77
C ASP A 176 -9.44 -12.17 -3.23
N ALA A 177 -8.97 -11.24 -2.39
CA ALA A 177 -9.78 -10.17 -1.82
C ALA A 177 -10.50 -9.34 -2.88
N PHE A 178 -11.77 -8.98 -2.64
CA PHE A 178 -12.61 -8.19 -3.56
C PHE A 178 -12.75 -8.77 -4.99
N GLY A 179 -12.47 -10.07 -5.19
CA GLY A 179 -12.41 -10.67 -6.52
C GLY A 179 -11.17 -10.29 -7.32
N LEU A 180 -10.20 -9.61 -6.70
CA LEU A 180 -8.89 -9.30 -7.26
C LEU A 180 -7.93 -10.45 -6.96
N THR A 181 -7.89 -11.44 -7.87
CA THR A 181 -7.00 -12.60 -7.72
C THR A 181 -5.61 -12.34 -8.30
N PHE A 182 -4.56 -12.60 -7.51
CA PHE A 182 -3.19 -12.56 -8.00
C PHE A 182 -2.26 -13.50 -7.22
N GLU A 183 -1.19 -13.94 -7.89
CA GLU A 183 0.01 -14.49 -7.27
C GLU A 183 1.06 -13.39 -7.17
N ALA A 184 1.66 -13.24 -6.00
CA ALA A 184 2.61 -12.16 -5.75
C ALA A 184 4.00 -12.54 -6.23
N SER A 185 4.73 -11.57 -6.78
CA SER A 185 6.12 -11.74 -7.22
C SER A 185 7.00 -10.56 -6.84
N TYR A 186 6.48 -9.34 -6.94
CA TYR A 186 7.12 -8.12 -6.45
C TYR A 186 6.75 -7.83 -5.01
N GLY A 187 7.69 -7.29 -4.23
CA GLY A 187 7.39 -6.70 -2.93
C GLY A 187 8.20 -5.47 -2.60
N GLU A 188 7.67 -4.69 -1.67
CA GLU A 188 8.35 -3.53 -1.10
C GLU A 188 7.96 -3.32 0.37
N THR A 189 8.81 -2.63 1.10
CA THR A 189 8.56 -2.27 2.51
C THR A 189 9.36 -1.03 2.89
N ALA A 190 8.76 -0.18 3.72
CA ALA A 190 9.44 0.96 4.34
C ALA A 190 8.66 1.47 5.56
N ASP A 191 9.27 2.43 6.24
CA ASP A 191 8.54 3.37 7.07
C ASP A 191 7.84 4.42 6.19
N TYR A 192 6.62 4.81 6.54
CA TYR A 192 5.84 5.81 5.83
C TYR A 192 5.36 6.91 6.77
N VAL A 193 5.10 8.09 6.18
CA VAL A 193 4.40 9.20 6.82
C VAL A 193 3.49 9.84 5.77
N PHE A 194 2.21 9.94 6.08
CA PHE A 194 1.23 10.66 5.28
C PHE A 194 0.51 11.68 6.15
N SER A 195 0.25 12.86 5.60
CA SER A 195 -0.50 13.92 6.28
C SER A 195 -1.37 14.71 5.31
N SER A 196 -2.45 15.32 5.82
CA SER A 196 -3.27 16.27 5.05
C SER A 196 -2.54 17.58 4.75
N GLU A 197 -1.56 17.94 5.58
CA GLU A 197 -0.77 19.16 5.42
C GLU A 197 0.43 18.87 4.51
N GLU A 198 0.59 19.63 3.42
CA GLU A 198 1.76 19.55 2.55
C GLU A 198 3.01 19.98 3.34
N THR A 199 4.02 19.11 3.42
CA THR A 199 5.35 19.55 3.84
C THR A 199 5.97 20.33 2.68
N GLU A 200 6.01 21.67 2.79
CA GLU A 200 6.77 22.53 1.89
C GLU A 200 8.19 21.97 1.71
N GLY A 201 8.52 21.53 0.50
CA GLY A 201 9.89 21.14 0.13
C GLY A 201 10.24 19.64 0.18
N ALA A 202 9.30 18.74 0.51
CA ALA A 202 9.50 17.32 0.24
C ALA A 202 9.49 17.11 -1.28
N SER A 203 10.50 16.42 -1.83
CA SER A 203 10.50 16.00 -3.23
C SER A 203 9.22 15.20 -3.48
N THR A 204 8.24 15.82 -4.14
CA THR A 204 6.95 15.21 -4.39
C THR A 204 7.13 14.14 -5.46
N GLY A 205 7.46 12.93 -5.00
CA GLY A 205 6.90 11.76 -5.62
C GLY A 205 5.38 11.98 -5.70
N ARG A 206 4.84 11.96 -6.91
CA ARG A 206 3.41 11.91 -7.13
C ARG A 206 2.95 10.54 -6.68
N ALA A 207 2.43 10.46 -5.45
CA ALA A 207 1.74 9.27 -5.00
C ALA A 207 0.71 8.81 -6.03
#